data_AF-A0A1T0CND6-F1
#
_entry.id   AF-A0A1T0CND6-F1
#
_cell.length_a   1.000
_cell.length_b   1.000
_cell.length_c   1.000
_cell.angle_alpha   90.00
_cell.angle_beta   90.00
_cell.angle_gamma   90.00
#
_symmetry.space_group_name_H-M   'P 1'
#
loop_
_entity.id
_entity.type
_entity.pdbx_description
1 polymer ?
#
loop_
_entity_poly.entity_id
_entity_poly.type
_entity_poly.pdbx_seq_one_letter_code
_entity_poly.pdbx_strand_id
1 'polypeptide(L)' 'MNQSEVRISKGDIMQFGEYGVAYEVLESIETNNVLELVKIRILESNIVDECRVLDIVESKKLA' A
#
# COMPACT_ATOMS: atom_id res chain seq x y z
N MET A 1 16.34 -15.67 -4.67
CA MET A 1 15.71 -14.41 -4.24
C MET A 1 14.34 -14.75 -3.69
N ASN A 2 14.17 -14.77 -2.36
CA ASN A 2 12.86 -15.01 -1.76
C ASN A 2 12.11 -13.67 -1.74
N GLN A 3 11.05 -13.57 -2.52
CA GLN A 3 10.07 -12.50 -2.37
C GLN A 3 9.28 -12.82 -1.10
N SER A 4 9.57 -12.10 -0.01
CA SER A 4 8.69 -12.10 1.16
C SER A 4 7.33 -11.54 0.70
N GLU A 5 6.30 -12.37 0.75
CA GLU A 5 4.92 -11.99 0.43
C GLU A 5 4.45 -10.90 1.42
N VAL A 6 4.42 -9.64 0.98
CA VAL A 6 3.74 -8.59 1.75
C VAL A 6 2.25 -8.77 1.54
N ARG A 7 1.57 -9.25 2.58
CA ARG A 7 0.11 -9.33 2.61
C ARG A 7 -0.44 -8.00 3.13
N ILE A 8 -1.12 -7.26 2.27
CA ILE A 8 -1.80 -6.01 2.61
C ILE A 8 -3.27 -6.33 2.90
N SER A 9 -3.75 -5.93 4.07
CA SER A 9 -5.13 -6.14 4.52
C SER A 9 -5.87 -4.81 4.65
N LYS A 10 -7.19 -4.85 4.49
CA LYS A 10 -8.05 -3.71 4.77
C LYS A 10 -7.92 -3.29 6.24
N GLY A 11 -7.73 -1.99 6.48
CA GLY A 11 -7.49 -1.40 7.78
C GLY A 11 -6.01 -1.31 8.17
N ASP A 12 -5.10 -1.87 7.37
CA ASP A 12 -3.67 -1.71 7.61
C ASP A 12 -3.28 -0.23 7.46
N ILE A 13 -2.52 0.28 8.44
CA ILE A 13 -1.92 1.61 8.38
C ILE A 13 -0.45 1.44 8.00
N MET A 14 -0.06 2.08 6.91
CA MET A 14 1.28 2.00 6.33
C MET A 14 1.78 3.42 6.01
N GLN A 15 3.05 3.54 5.60
CA GLN A 15 3.68 4.81 5.23
C GLN A 15 4.46 4.62 3.94
N PHE A 16 4.46 5.64 3.07
CA PHE A 16 5.25 5.61 1.84
C PHE A 16 6.74 5.81 2.14
N GLY A 17 7.51 4.74 2.25
CA GLY A 17 8.93 4.83 2.62
C GLY A 17 9.16 5.41 4.02
N GLU A 18 10.41 5.74 4.34
CA GLU A 18 10.78 6.24 5.68
C GLU A 18 10.23 7.65 5.98
N TYR A 19 10.09 8.50 4.95
CA TYR A 19 9.74 9.92 5.09
C TYR A 19 8.42 10.33 4.43
N GLY A 20 7.69 9.40 3.80
CA GLY A 20 6.44 9.74 3.12
C GLY A 20 5.25 9.81 4.07
N VAL A 21 4.07 10.04 3.49
CA VAL A 21 2.83 10.19 4.26
C VAL A 21 2.27 8.84 4.72
N ALA A 22 1.61 8.85 5.88
CA ALA A 22 0.89 7.69 6.39
C ALA A 22 -0.46 7.55 5.71
N TYR A 23 -0.85 6.31 5.41
CA TYR A 23 -2.12 5.98 4.78
C TYR A 23 -2.74 4.71 5.36
N GLU A 24 -4.07 4.65 5.33
CA GLU A 24 -4.89 3.49 5.70
C GLU A 24 -5.38 2.77 4.45
N VAL A 25 -5.28 1.45 4.43
CA VAL A 25 -5.81 0.61 3.36
C VAL A 25 -7.32 0.48 3.50
N LEU A 26 -8.07 0.99 2.53
CA LEU A 26 -9.53 0.94 2.53
C LEU A 26 -10.08 -0.32 1.84
N GLU A 27 -9.47 -0.71 0.72
CA GLU A 27 -9.93 -1.83 -0.10
C GLU A 27 -8.83 -2.35 -1.01
N SER A 28 -8.73 -3.66 -1.14
CA SER A 28 -7.82 -4.32 -2.07
C SER A 28 -8.56 -4.57 -3.38
N ILE A 29 -8.07 -4.04 -4.50
CA ILE A 29 -8.67 -4.22 -5.83
C ILE A 29 -7.91 -5.36 -6.51
N GLU A 30 -8.46 -6.57 -6.43
CA GLU A 30 -7.92 -7.73 -7.14
C GLU A 30 -8.20 -7.60 -8.64
N THR A 31 -7.14 -7.55 -9.45
CA THR A 31 -7.24 -7.55 -10.90
C THR A 31 -6.43 -8.74 -11.43
N ASN A 32 -7.13 -9.80 -11.88
CA ASN A 32 -6.53 -10.98 -12.52
C ASN A 32 -5.47 -11.74 -11.69
N ASN A 33 -5.78 -12.16 -10.46
CA ASN A 33 -4.91 -12.98 -9.58
C ASN A 33 -3.58 -12.33 -9.15
N VAL A 34 -3.38 -11.06 -9.48
CA VAL A 34 -2.33 -10.21 -8.93
C VAL A 34 -3.07 -9.05 -8.27
N LEU A 35 -2.84 -8.83 -6.98
CA LEU A 35 -3.33 -7.63 -6.31
C LEU A 35 -2.61 -6.43 -6.94
N GLU A 36 -3.18 -5.84 -8.00
CA GLU A 36 -2.51 -4.79 -8.76
C GLU A 36 -2.80 -3.40 -8.22
N LEU A 37 -3.94 -3.18 -7.54
CA LEU A 37 -4.35 -1.88 -7.03
C LEU A 37 -4.93 -1.98 -5.62
N VAL A 38 -4.71 -0.94 -4.83
CA VAL A 38 -5.22 -0.79 -3.47
C VAL A 38 -5.76 0.62 -3.32
N LYS A 39 -6.97 0.72 -2.80
CA LYS A 39 -7.54 1.98 -2.39
C LYS A 39 -7.06 2.31 -1.00
N ILE A 40 -6.49 3.50 -0.85
CA ILE A 40 -5.92 3.98 0.41
C ILE A 40 -6.52 5.34 0.79
N ARG A 41 -6.43 5.69 2.07
CA ARG A 41 -6.72 7.02 2.58
C ARG A 41 -5.47 7.60 3.20
N ILE A 42 -4.99 8.72 2.69
CA ILE A 42 -3.90 9.48 3.30
C ILE A 42 -4.44 10.12 4.59
N LEU A 43 -3.85 9.77 5.73
CA LEU A 43 -4.40 10.12 7.04
C LEU A 43 -4.33 11.62 7.33
N GLU A 44 -3.26 12.29 6.90
CA GLU A 44 -3.05 13.72 7.17
C GLU A 44 -4.02 14.64 6.43
N SER A 45 -4.42 14.23 5.22
CA SER A 45 -5.24 15.05 4.32
C SER A 45 -6.65 14.51 4.11
N ASN A 46 -6.95 13.30 4.62
CA ASN A 46 -8.18 12.54 4.32
C ASN A 46 -8.44 12.33 2.82
N ILE A 47 -7.41 12.49 1.97
CA ILE A 47 -7.51 12.22 0.54
C ILE A 47 -7.58 10.72 0.34
N VAL A 48 -8.53 10.28 -0.49
CA VAL A 48 -8.63 8.89 -0.93
C VAL A 48 -7.93 8.77 -2.27
N ASP A 49 -7.05 7.78 -2.38
CA ASP A 49 -6.24 7.55 -3.57
C ASP A 49 -6.18 6.05 -3.92
N GLU A 50 -5.78 5.73 -5.13
CA GLU A 50 -5.62 4.36 -5.62
C GLU A 50 -4.16 4.13 -6.04
N CYS A 51 -3.46 3.24 -5.34
CA CYS A 51 -2.04 3.00 -5.52
C CYS A 51 -1.76 1.53 -5.83
N ARG A 52 -0.66 1.23 -6.52
CA ARG A 52 -0.26 -0.15 -6.80
C ARG A 52 0.38 -0.79 -5.58
N VAL A 53 0.08 -2.07 -5.35
CA VAL A 53 0.71 -2.86 -4.28
C VAL A 53 2.23 -2.89 -4.40
N LEU A 54 2.76 -2.99 -5.64
CA LEU A 54 4.21 -3.05 -5.86
C LEU A 54 4.93 -1.80 -5.34
N ASP A 55 4.36 -0.62 -5.57
CA ASP A 55 4.93 0.65 -5.10
C ASP A 55 4.92 0.72 -3.56
N ILE A 56 3.90 0.17 -2.93
CA ILE A 56 3.80 0.02 -1.47
C ILE A 56 4.92 -0.90 -0.94
N VAL A 57 5.12 -2.05 -1.59
CA VAL A 57 6.10 -3.06 -1.16
C VAL A 57 7.54 -2.60 -1.39
N GLU A 58 7.84 -1.97 -2.52
CA GLU A 58 9.17 -1.44 -2.82
C GLU A 58 9.56 -0.30 -1.88
N SER A 59 8.59 0.46 -1.36
CA SER A 59 8.86 1.53 -0.39
C SER A 59 9.46 1.03 0.93
N LYS A 60 9.34 -0.26 1.28
CA LYS A 60 10.03 -0.85 2.45
C LYS A 60 11.53 -1.12 2.24
N LYS A 61 12.04 -1.02 1.01
CA LYS A 61 13.43 -1.42 0.68
C LYS A 61 14.44 -0.28 0.69
N LEU A 62 13.96 0.96 0.87
CA LEU A 62 14.76 2.19 0.87
C LEU A 62 14.70 2.95 2.22
N ALA A 63 14.26 2.27 3.28
CA ALA A 63 14.49 2.68 4.67
C ALA A 63 15.68 1.88 5.23
#